data_AF-A0A6C1PH03-F1
#
_entry.id   AF-A0A6C1PH03-F1
#
_cell.length_a   1.000
_cell.length_b   1.000
_cell.length_c   1.000
_cell.angle_alpha   90.00
_cell.angle_beta   90.00
_cell.angle_gamma   90.00
#
_symmetry.space_group_name_H-M   'P 1'
#
loop_
_entity.id
_entity.type
_entity.pdbx_description
1 polymer ?
#
loop_
_entity_poly.entity_id
_entity_poly.type
_entity_poly.pdbx_seq_one_letter_code
_entity_poly.pdbx_strand_id
1 'polypeptide(L)'
;MQNEGVLFYYRYLMLYQLNDFDRVVRDTSHNLAICDLLQRFCDSDSDRVAVLQYKPYIYRMHAAAQAMRHIQLNDRAQARETIKAAIGVIQAMKEVDTPAFQFERVRSVNYLRSTLDKIDTEHDDPADELASELADAVAREDYERAAELRDHIRGLT
;
A
#
# COMPACT_ATOMS: atom_id res chain seq x y z
N MET A 1 13.67 -6.54 20.20
CA MET A 1 13.04 -5.77 19.10
C MET A 1 13.76 -5.95 17.77
N GLN A 2 15.08 -5.70 17.65
CA GLN A 2 15.78 -5.87 16.37
C GLN A 2 15.73 -7.31 15.82
N ASN A 3 16.12 -8.32 16.63
CA ASN A 3 16.08 -9.73 16.21
C ASN A 3 14.66 -10.19 15.82
N GLU A 4 13.66 -9.69 16.54
CA GLU A 4 12.26 -9.97 16.22
C GLU A 4 11.87 -9.36 14.87
N GLY A 5 12.20 -8.10 14.64
CA GLY A 5 11.96 -7.44 13.36
C GLY A 5 12.59 -8.16 12.17
N VAL A 6 13.78 -8.75 12.36
CA VAL A 6 14.46 -9.57 11.36
C VAL A 6 13.71 -10.89 11.09
N LEU A 7 13.20 -11.57 12.12
CA LEU A 7 12.40 -12.79 11.93
C LEU A 7 11.13 -12.51 11.12
N PHE A 8 10.41 -11.43 11.45
CA PHE A 8 9.23 -11.02 10.71
C PHE A 8 9.58 -10.59 9.28
N TYR A 9 10.73 -9.95 9.06
CA TYR A 9 11.23 -9.62 7.72
C TYR A 9 11.34 -10.85 6.82
N TYR A 10 12.05 -11.89 7.27
CA TYR A 10 12.15 -13.11 6.47
C TYR A 10 10.79 -13.75 6.24
N ARG A 11 9.92 -13.73 7.25
CA ARG A 11 8.58 -14.34 7.15
C ARG A 11 7.71 -13.63 6.11
N TYR A 12 7.57 -12.31 6.18
CA TYR A 12 6.72 -11.59 5.22
C TYR A 12 7.31 -11.57 3.81
N LEU A 13 8.64 -11.68 3.66
CA LEU A 13 9.26 -11.80 2.34
C LEU A 13 8.84 -13.09 1.64
N MET A 14 8.88 -14.22 2.36
CA MET A 14 8.43 -15.51 1.82
C MET A 14 6.92 -15.55 1.59
N LEU A 15 6.12 -15.01 2.52
CA LEU A 15 4.67 -14.93 2.37
C LEU A 15 4.26 -14.10 1.16
N TYR A 16 4.97 -13.01 0.87
CA TYR A 16 4.70 -12.19 -0.31
C TYR A 16 4.96 -12.97 -1.61
N GLN A 17 6.00 -13.80 -1.66
CA GLN A 17 6.27 -14.68 -2.80
C GLN A 17 5.21 -15.78 -2.99
N LEU A 18 4.55 -16.18 -1.90
CA LEU A 18 3.45 -17.15 -1.92
C LEU A 18 2.07 -16.51 -2.15
N ASN A 19 2.01 -15.19 -2.37
CA ASN A 19 0.77 -14.40 -2.48
C ASN A 19 -0.15 -14.50 -1.24
N ASP A 20 0.39 -14.84 -0.06
CA ASP A 20 -0.34 -14.85 1.22
C ASP A 20 -0.34 -13.43 1.82
N PHE A 21 -1.05 -12.52 1.15
CA PHE A 21 -0.99 -11.09 1.43
C PHE A 21 -1.60 -10.72 2.79
N ASP A 22 -2.60 -11.46 3.28
CA ASP A 22 -3.16 -11.24 4.62
C ASP A 22 -2.08 -11.38 5.70
N ARG A 23 -1.24 -12.42 5.61
CA ARG A 23 -0.16 -12.62 6.58
C ARG A 23 1.00 -11.66 6.36
N VAL A 24 1.27 -11.21 5.12
CA VAL A 24 2.22 -10.11 4.88
C VAL A 24 1.77 -8.84 5.58
N VAL A 25 0.50 -8.45 5.45
CA VAL A 25 -0.06 -7.26 6.10
C VAL A 25 0.07 -7.36 7.60
N ARG A 26 -0.30 -8.51 8.21
CA ARG A 26 -0.13 -8.74 9.65
C ARG A 26 1.32 -8.57 10.09
N ASP A 27 2.25 -9.19 9.38
CA ASP A 27 3.65 -9.24 9.77
C ASP A 27 4.36 -7.89 9.58
N THR A 28 4.06 -7.19 8.49
CA THR A 28 4.56 -5.83 8.25
C THR A 28 3.96 -4.83 9.23
N SER A 29 2.69 -4.98 9.64
CA SER A 29 2.07 -4.16 10.69
C SER A 29 2.82 -4.30 12.02
N HIS A 30 3.21 -5.53 12.37
CA HIS A 30 4.01 -5.78 13.56
C HIS A 30 5.37 -5.09 13.49
N ASN A 31 6.06 -5.19 12.35
CA ASN A 31 7.33 -4.50 12.16
C ASN A 31 7.19 -2.97 12.20
N LEU A 32 6.11 -2.42 11.64
CA LEU A 32 5.82 -0.98 11.73
C LEU A 32 5.55 -0.55 13.18
N ALA A 33 4.86 -1.37 13.97
CA ALA A 33 4.66 -1.11 15.40
C ALA A 33 5.98 -1.11 16.18
N ILE A 34 6.94 -1.99 15.83
CA ILE A 34 8.31 -1.95 16.38
C ILE A 34 8.99 -0.63 16.01
N CYS A 35 8.89 -0.18 14.75
CA CYS A 35 9.43 1.11 14.34
C CYS A 35 8.82 2.27 15.14
N ASP A 36 7.50 2.29 15.32
CA ASP A 36 6.82 3.35 16.07
C ASP A 36 7.22 3.37 17.55
N LEU A 37 7.41 2.20 18.16
CA LEU A 37 7.89 2.07 19.53
C LEU A 37 9.31 2.63 19.68
N LEU A 38 10.22 2.24 18.79
CA LEU A 38 11.60 2.75 18.80
C LEU A 38 11.66 4.25 18.53
N GLN A 39 10.83 4.75 17.62
CA GLN A 39 10.76 6.17 17.30
C GLN A 39 10.29 7.02 18.48
N ARG A 40 9.42 6.47 19.35
CA ARG A 40 8.85 7.19 20.49
C ARG A 40 9.67 7.07 21.78
N PHE A 41 10.29 5.93 22.04
CA PHE A 41 10.83 5.61 23.36
C PHE A 41 12.29 5.17 23.38
N CYS A 42 12.95 5.01 22.22
CA CYS A 42 14.36 4.63 22.20
C CYS A 42 15.26 5.87 22.27
N ASP A 43 15.95 6.03 23.39
CA ASP A 43 16.91 7.13 23.61
C ASP A 43 18.20 6.95 22.81
N SER A 44 18.60 5.69 22.58
CA SER A 44 19.79 5.32 21.81
C SER A 44 19.60 5.62 20.33
N ASP A 45 20.36 6.59 19.81
CA ASP A 45 20.32 6.94 18.39
C ASP A 45 20.80 5.80 17.50
N SER A 46 21.86 5.08 17.90
CA SER A 46 22.37 3.93 17.13
C SER A 46 21.35 2.81 16.98
N ASP A 47 20.65 2.44 18.06
CA ASP A 47 19.66 1.36 18.02
C ASP A 47 18.41 1.76 17.24
N ARG A 48 18.00 3.03 17.39
CA ARG A 48 16.90 3.60 16.63
C ARG A 48 17.23 3.61 15.14
N VAL A 49 18.38 4.12 14.74
CA VAL A 49 18.85 4.17 13.34
C VAL A 49 18.93 2.77 12.75
N ALA A 50 19.46 1.79 13.49
CA ALA A 50 19.63 0.41 13.02
C ALA A 50 18.34 -0.20 12.46
N VAL A 51 17.18 0.16 13.02
CA VAL A 51 15.86 -0.33 12.58
C VAL A 51 15.14 0.68 11.69
N LEU A 52 15.07 1.96 12.09
CA LEU A 52 14.27 2.96 11.38
C LEU A 52 14.76 3.25 9.97
N GLN A 53 16.04 3.00 9.66
CA GLN A 53 16.57 3.14 8.31
C GLN A 53 15.82 2.28 7.27
N TYR A 54 15.15 1.20 7.70
CA TYR A 54 14.39 0.31 6.82
C TYR A 54 12.86 0.56 6.85
N LYS A 55 12.38 1.53 7.63
CA LYS A 55 10.94 1.85 7.74
C LYS A 55 10.27 2.10 6.37
N PRO A 56 10.89 2.81 5.41
CA PRO A 56 10.29 3.00 4.09
C PRO A 56 10.02 1.69 3.34
N TYR A 57 10.98 0.76 3.39
CA TYR A 57 10.85 -0.57 2.77
C TYR A 57 9.73 -1.39 3.40
N ILE A 58 9.65 -1.41 4.73
CA ILE A 58 8.62 -2.15 5.47
C ILE A 58 7.23 -1.60 5.09
N TYR A 59 7.09 -0.28 5.07
CA TYR A 59 5.84 0.39 4.71
C TYR A 59 5.43 0.12 3.26
N ARG A 60 6.38 0.09 2.33
CA ARG A 60 6.11 -0.32 0.95
C ARG A 60 5.56 -1.73 0.87
N MET A 61 6.19 -2.69 1.54
CA MET A 61 5.73 -4.09 1.52
C MET A 61 4.33 -4.23 2.12
N HIS A 62 4.04 -3.47 3.19
CA HIS A 62 2.72 -3.39 3.78
C HIS A 62 1.67 -2.90 2.77
N ALA A 63 1.90 -1.73 2.17
CA ALA A 63 0.98 -1.13 1.21
C ALA A 63 0.81 -1.97 -0.06
N ALA A 64 1.90 -2.55 -0.57
CA ALA A 64 1.84 -3.44 -1.73
C ALA A 64 0.97 -4.67 -1.45
N ALA A 65 1.13 -5.30 -0.29
CA ALA A 65 0.29 -6.43 0.10
C ALA A 65 -1.18 -6.03 0.31
N GLN A 66 -1.44 -4.87 0.93
CA GLN A 66 -2.81 -4.35 1.04
C GLN A 66 -3.45 -4.13 -0.33
N ALA A 67 -2.74 -3.49 -1.26
CA ALA A 67 -3.22 -3.29 -2.62
C ALA A 67 -3.51 -4.62 -3.32
N MET A 68 -2.63 -5.62 -3.20
CA MET A 68 -2.87 -6.93 -3.81
C MET A 68 -4.10 -7.65 -3.21
N ARG A 69 -4.41 -7.47 -1.93
CA ARG A 69 -5.67 -7.98 -1.33
C ARG A 69 -6.88 -7.34 -1.97
N HIS A 70 -6.85 -6.02 -2.18
CA HIS A 70 -7.93 -5.30 -2.86
C HIS A 70 -8.07 -5.78 -4.31
N ILE A 71 -6.96 -5.99 -5.03
CA ILE A 71 -6.99 -6.59 -6.37
C ILE A 71 -7.62 -7.99 -6.36
N GLN A 72 -7.29 -8.84 -5.40
CA GLN A 72 -7.91 -10.18 -5.26
C GLN A 72 -9.42 -10.13 -5.00
N LEU A 73 -9.92 -9.01 -4.46
CA LEU A 73 -11.34 -8.76 -4.21
C LEU A 73 -12.02 -7.96 -5.35
N ASN A 74 -11.32 -7.74 -6.46
CA ASN A 74 -11.75 -6.88 -7.58
C ASN A 74 -12.04 -5.42 -7.17
N ASP A 75 -11.38 -4.93 -6.11
CA ASP A 75 -11.53 -3.56 -5.62
C ASP A 75 -10.32 -2.71 -6.04
N ARG A 76 -10.17 -2.47 -7.36
CA ARG A 76 -9.04 -1.71 -7.90
C ARG A 76 -9.01 -0.27 -7.40
N ALA A 77 -10.17 0.35 -7.19
CA ALA A 77 -10.28 1.70 -6.66
C ALA A 77 -9.60 1.82 -5.29
N GLN A 78 -9.90 0.89 -4.37
CA GLN A 78 -9.27 0.89 -3.05
C GLN A 78 -7.79 0.49 -3.11
N ALA A 79 -7.39 -0.39 -4.05
CA ALA A 79 -5.99 -0.70 -4.29
C ALA A 79 -5.20 0.57 -4.70
N ARG A 80 -5.76 1.36 -5.63
CA ARG A 80 -5.20 2.61 -6.14
C ARG A 80 -5.02 3.63 -5.01
N GLU A 81 -6.05 3.81 -4.18
CA GLU A 81 -6.00 4.74 -3.05
C GLU A 81 -4.99 4.31 -1.98
N THR A 82 -4.93 3.01 -1.68
CA THR A 82 -3.94 2.44 -0.75
C THR A 82 -2.50 2.77 -1.19
N ILE A 83 -2.20 2.60 -2.48
CA ILE A 83 -0.87 2.89 -3.01
C ILE A 83 -0.56 4.40 -2.98
N LYS A 84 -1.51 5.26 -3.37
CA LYS A 84 -1.35 6.73 -3.32
C LYS A 84 -1.10 7.23 -1.91
N ALA A 85 -1.90 6.78 -0.95
CA ALA A 85 -1.74 7.11 0.46
C ALA A 85 -0.36 6.67 0.97
N ALA A 86 0.10 5.48 0.60
CA ALA A 86 1.40 4.97 1.02
C ALA A 86 2.59 5.76 0.45
N ILE A 87 2.50 6.20 -0.81
CA ILE A 87 3.49 7.12 -1.38
C ILE A 87 3.58 8.40 -0.56
N GLY A 88 2.42 9.00 -0.23
CA GLY A 88 2.35 10.21 0.60
C GLY A 88 3.00 10.01 1.97
N VAL A 89 2.70 8.89 2.64
CA VAL A 89 3.29 8.56 3.95
C VAL A 89 4.81 8.40 3.86
N ILE A 90 5.32 7.62 2.90
CA ILE A 90 6.78 7.41 2.73
C ILE A 90 7.50 8.72 2.39
N GLN A 91 6.88 9.58 1.60
CA GLN A 91 7.42 10.91 1.30
C GLN A 91 7.39 11.85 2.50
N ALA A 92 6.43 11.71 3.42
CA ALA A 92 6.34 12.53 4.64
C ALA A 92 7.15 11.97 5.83
N MET A 93 7.76 10.79 5.71
CA MET A 93 8.52 10.18 6.81
C MET A 93 9.66 11.08 7.28
N LYS A 94 9.81 11.19 8.62
CA LYS A 94 10.98 11.82 9.24
C LYS A 94 12.24 11.12 8.75
N GLU A 95 13.18 11.92 8.29
CA GLU A 95 14.43 11.45 7.72
C GLU A 95 15.34 10.81 8.76
N VAL A 96 15.98 9.71 8.36
CA VAL A 96 17.08 9.07 9.09
C VAL A 96 18.32 9.23 8.24
N ASP A 97 19.35 9.90 8.76
CA ASP A 97 20.56 10.26 8.01
C ASP A 97 21.48 9.04 7.79
N THR A 98 21.03 8.16 6.89
CA THR A 98 21.78 6.97 6.45
C THR A 98 21.57 6.75 4.95
N PRO A 99 22.60 6.28 4.23
CA PRO A 99 22.44 5.92 2.83
C PRO A 99 21.33 4.89 2.59
N ALA A 100 21.15 3.94 3.51
CA ALA A 100 20.12 2.91 3.42
C ALA A 100 18.70 3.49 3.45
N PHE A 101 18.42 4.44 4.35
CA PHE A 101 17.11 5.09 4.41
C PHE A 101 16.80 5.87 3.14
N GLN A 102 17.75 6.67 2.65
CA GLN A 102 17.56 7.46 1.43
C GLN A 102 17.29 6.57 0.23
N PHE A 103 18.10 5.52 0.08
CA PHE A 103 17.95 4.54 -0.98
C PHE A 103 16.59 3.85 -0.92
N GLU A 104 16.20 3.33 0.26
CA GLU A 104 14.93 2.62 0.41
C GLU A 104 13.72 3.54 0.28
N ARG A 105 13.80 4.81 0.68
CA ARG A 105 12.72 5.80 0.47
C ARG A 105 12.48 6.03 -1.01
N VAL A 106 13.53 6.35 -1.78
CA VAL A 106 13.43 6.58 -3.23
C VAL A 106 12.96 5.32 -3.95
N ARG A 107 13.62 4.18 -3.68
CA ARG A 107 13.26 2.89 -4.25
C ARG A 107 11.80 2.55 -3.96
N SER A 108 11.34 2.85 -2.75
CA SER A 108 9.99 2.49 -2.34
C SER A 108 8.91 3.31 -3.02
N VAL A 109 9.11 4.62 -3.12
CA VAL A 109 8.21 5.49 -3.88
C VAL A 109 8.16 5.08 -5.35
N ASN A 110 9.31 4.80 -5.96
CA ASN A 110 9.36 4.40 -7.37
C ASN A 110 8.63 3.07 -7.62
N TYR A 111 8.84 2.08 -6.75
CA TYR A 111 8.14 0.80 -6.83
C TYR A 111 6.61 1.00 -6.76
N LEU A 112 6.14 1.76 -5.76
CA LEU A 112 4.71 2.01 -5.58
C LEU A 112 4.10 2.79 -6.75
N ARG A 113 4.83 3.75 -7.33
CA ARG A 113 4.39 4.44 -8.56
C ARG A 113 4.27 3.49 -9.75
N SER A 114 5.23 2.58 -9.93
CA SER A 114 5.13 1.56 -10.97
C SER A 114 4.00 0.56 -10.71
N THR A 115 3.69 0.24 -9.45
CA THR A 115 2.52 -0.56 -9.10
C THR A 115 1.23 0.18 -9.42
N LEU A 116 1.15 1.48 -9.10
CA LEU A 116 0.00 2.32 -9.41
C LEU A 116 -0.26 2.37 -10.93
N ASP A 117 0.78 2.62 -11.72
CA ASP A 117 0.70 2.64 -13.18
C ASP A 117 0.18 1.31 -13.75
N LYS A 118 0.57 0.17 -13.18
CA LYS A 118 0.03 -1.15 -13.58
C LYS A 118 -1.44 -1.32 -13.24
N ILE A 119 -1.85 -0.89 -12.04
CA ILE A 119 -3.26 -0.92 -11.64
C ILE A 119 -4.11 -0.02 -12.56
N ASP A 120 -3.53 1.06 -13.08
CA ASP A 120 -4.21 2.01 -13.96
C ASP A 120 -4.22 1.56 -15.43
N THR A 121 -3.25 0.75 -15.86
CA THR A 121 -3.08 0.32 -17.27
C THR A 121 -3.66 -1.06 -17.57
N GLU A 122 -3.70 -1.97 -16.60
CA GLU A 122 -4.47 -3.21 -16.70
C GLU A 122 -5.96 -2.84 -16.71
N HIS A 123 -6.50 -2.63 -17.93
CA HIS A 123 -7.86 -2.14 -18.13
C HIS A 123 -8.87 -3.02 -17.41
N ASP A 124 -9.77 -2.31 -16.76
CA ASP A 124 -11.03 -2.75 -16.22
C ASP A 124 -11.86 -3.44 -17.32
N ASP A 125 -12.52 -4.54 -16.98
CA ASP A 125 -13.67 -5.03 -17.77
C ASP A 125 -14.61 -3.82 -17.94
N PRO A 126 -15.22 -3.55 -19.11
CA PRO A 126 -16.14 -2.41 -19.29
C PRO A 126 -17.13 -2.16 -18.14
N ALA A 127 -17.49 -3.21 -17.39
CA ALA A 127 -18.29 -3.13 -16.18
C ALA A 127 -17.63 -2.34 -15.01
N ASP A 128 -16.32 -2.49 -14.79
CA ASP A 128 -15.55 -1.85 -13.72
C ASP A 128 -15.38 -0.34 -13.97
N GLU A 129 -15.16 0.08 -15.23
CA GLU A 129 -15.14 1.50 -15.63
C GLU A 129 -16.50 2.17 -15.34
N LEU A 130 -17.59 1.53 -15.75
CA LEU A 130 -18.95 2.03 -15.52
C LEU A 130 -19.27 2.10 -14.02
N ALA A 131 -18.76 1.18 -13.20
CA ALA A 131 -18.93 1.20 -11.75
C ALA A 131 -18.18 2.38 -11.10
N SER A 132 -16.97 2.69 -11.57
CA SER A 132 -16.23 3.86 -11.13
C SER A 132 -16.94 5.17 -11.51
N GLU A 133 -17.42 5.29 -12.76
CA GLU A 133 -18.20 6.45 -13.19
C GLU A 133 -19.48 6.61 -12.36
N LEU A 134 -20.13 5.50 -12.00
CA LEU A 134 -21.32 5.51 -11.16
C LEU A 134 -21.02 6.07 -9.77
N ALA A 135 -19.92 5.64 -9.16
CA ALA A 135 -19.50 6.13 -7.85
C ALA A 135 -19.21 7.65 -7.86
N ASP A 136 -18.54 8.12 -8.91
CA ASP A 136 -18.25 9.55 -9.11
C ASP A 136 -19.53 10.37 -9.33
N ALA A 137 -20.47 9.87 -10.12
CA ALA A 137 -21.76 10.52 -10.36
C ALA A 137 -22.57 10.64 -9.06
N VAL A 138 -22.60 9.57 -8.25
CA VAL A 138 -23.25 9.59 -6.92
C VAL A 138 -22.57 10.58 -5.98
N ALA A 139 -21.23 10.63 -5.97
CA ALA A 139 -20.48 11.56 -5.12
C ALA A 139 -20.68 13.04 -5.51
N ARG A 140 -21.00 13.31 -6.78
CA ARG A 140 -21.33 14.65 -7.30
C ARG A 140 -22.82 14.98 -7.27
N GLU A 141 -23.64 14.10 -6.69
CA GLU A 141 -25.11 14.21 -6.66
C GLU A 141 -25.74 14.28 -8.07
N ASP A 142 -25.04 13.78 -9.09
CA ASP A 142 -25.55 13.65 -10.45
C ASP A 142 -26.35 12.35 -10.58
N TYR A 143 -27.54 12.37 -9.99
CA TYR A 143 -28.40 11.18 -9.89
C TYR A 143 -28.94 10.72 -11.25
N GLU A 144 -29.02 11.60 -12.24
CA GLU A 144 -29.43 11.26 -13.60
C GLU A 144 -28.35 10.41 -14.28
N ARG A 145 -27.09 10.88 -14.25
CA ARG A 145 -25.96 10.11 -14.77
C ARG A 145 -25.77 8.79 -14.02
N ALA A 146 -25.97 8.79 -12.70
CA ALA A 146 -25.90 7.57 -11.89
C ALA A 146 -26.99 6.54 -12.27
N ALA A 147 -28.19 6.98 -12.67
CA ALA A 147 -29.25 6.07 -13.11
C ALA A 147 -28.90 5.42 -14.46
N GLU A 148 -28.43 6.19 -15.44
CA GLU A 148 -27.99 5.68 -16.75
C GLU A 148 -26.87 4.65 -16.63
N LEU A 149 -25.87 4.94 -15.80
CA LEU A 149 -24.73 4.05 -15.58
C LEU A 149 -25.16 2.73 -14.93
N ARG A 150 -26.11 2.76 -13.99
CA ARG A 150 -26.69 1.55 -13.40
C ARG A 150 -27.38 0.66 -14.43
N ASP A 151 -28.11 1.25 -15.36
CA ASP A 151 -28.81 0.49 -16.40
C ASP A 151 -27.83 -0.10 -17.41
N HIS A 152 -26.76 0.62 -17.77
CA HIS A 152 -25.68 0.09 -18.59
C HIS A 152 -24.96 -1.10 -17.95
N ILE A 153 -24.65 -1.03 -16.65
CA ILE A 153 -24.03 -2.15 -15.91
C ILE A 153 -24.94 -3.38 -15.89
N ARG A 154 -26.25 -3.18 -15.69
CA ARG A 154 -27.24 -4.28 -15.74
C ARG A 154 -27.35 -4.93 -17.12
N GLY A 155 -27.09 -4.18 -18.19
CA GLY A 155 -27.11 -4.70 -19.56
C GLY A 155 -25.89 -5.54 -19.94
N LEU A 156 -24.82 -5.51 -19.14
CA LEU A 156 -23.57 -6.26 -19.35
C LEU A 156 -23.51 -7.59 -18.59
N THR A 157 -24.51 -7.89 -17.75
CA THR A 157 -24.63 -9.11 -16.93
C THR A 157 -25.78 -9.99 -17.40
#